data_AF-A0AAV2D2K1-F1
#
_entry.id   AF-A0AAV2D2K1-F1
#
_cell.length_a   1.000
_cell.length_b   1.000
_cell.length_c   1.000
_cell.angle_alpha   90.00
_cell.angle_beta   90.00
_cell.angle_gamma   90.00
#
_symmetry.space_group_name_H-M   'P 1'
#
loop_
_entity.id
_entity.type
_entity.pdbx_description
1 polymer ?
#
loop_
_entity_poly.entity_id
_entity_poly.type
_entity_poly.pdbx_seq_one_letter_code
_entity_poly.pdbx_strand_id
1 'polypeptide(L)'
;MCSDFLWGVVEGARKKAVVAWSRITYPKREGGLGLKDMCTWNLACVVRHIWVVLLRQGSLWVAWLWEFRIKGGNFWTLTSKAGSWLWQKILKIRDKLRGWISVASYGVYWKGELMTKFCIRNVWEELRPKRGVVTWKSLVWKGPSIPKNQFLVWLVVTDCIITGEKVQGWGGSGDYGCVFCSCSLETRSHLFA
;
A
#
# COMPACT_ATOMS: atom_id res chain seq x y z
N MET A 1 15.25 -4.86 -11.78
CA MET A 1 16.19 -4.18 -10.83
C MET A 1 15.73 -4.21 -9.38
N CYS A 2 14.70 -3.48 -8.91
CA CYS A 2 14.31 -3.53 -7.48
C CYS A 2 13.65 -4.85 -7.04
N SER A 3 12.86 -5.49 -7.93
CA SER A 3 12.24 -6.78 -7.61
C SER A 3 13.28 -7.90 -7.48
N ASP A 4 14.23 -8.02 -8.41
CA ASP A 4 15.29 -9.05 -8.34
C ASP A 4 16.28 -8.84 -7.20
N PHE A 5 16.47 -7.58 -6.80
CA PHE A 5 17.30 -7.25 -5.66
C PHE A 5 16.63 -7.67 -4.34
N LEU A 6 15.35 -7.32 -4.14
CA LEU A 6 14.61 -7.59 -2.91
C LEU A 6 14.02 -9.01 -2.82
N TRP A 7 13.72 -9.61 -3.98
CA TRP A 7 12.88 -10.81 -4.13
C TRP A 7 13.34 -11.75 -5.25
N GLY A 8 14.53 -11.51 -5.83
CA GLY A 8 15.01 -12.26 -7.01
C GLY A 8 15.44 -13.68 -6.70
N VAL A 9 16.14 -14.29 -7.65
CA VAL A 9 16.66 -15.66 -7.55
C VAL A 9 18.19 -15.60 -7.61
N VAL A 10 18.88 -16.41 -6.81
CA VAL A 10 20.32 -16.70 -6.97
C VAL A 10 20.44 -18.19 -7.19
N GLU A 11 21.12 -18.60 -8.26
CA GLU A 11 21.44 -20.01 -8.55
C GLU A 11 20.21 -20.96 -8.48
N GLY A 12 19.08 -20.54 -9.05
CA GLY A 12 17.85 -21.34 -9.08
C GLY A 12 17.04 -21.34 -7.79
N ALA A 13 17.57 -20.79 -6.68
CA ALA A 13 16.85 -20.61 -5.42
C ALA A 13 16.30 -19.19 -5.28
N ARG A 14 15.02 -19.04 -4.88
CA ARG A 14 14.45 -17.73 -4.55
C ARG A 14 15.23 -17.11 -3.39
N LYS A 15 15.73 -15.89 -3.56
CA LYS A 15 16.28 -15.07 -2.47
C LYS A 15 15.22 -14.95 -1.40
N LYS A 16 15.63 -15.14 -0.14
CA LYS A 16 14.74 -14.84 0.98
C LYS A 16 14.51 -13.33 1.06
N ALA A 17 13.23 -13.01 1.17
CA ALA A 17 12.71 -11.68 1.28
C ALA A 17 13.25 -10.93 2.50
N VAL A 18 14.09 -9.93 2.29
CA VAL A 18 14.68 -9.17 3.41
C VAL A 18 13.76 -8.07 3.93
N VAL A 19 12.77 -7.65 3.14
CA VAL A 19 11.81 -6.62 3.50
C VAL A 19 10.41 -7.08 3.17
N ALA A 20 9.48 -7.11 4.12
CA ALA A 20 8.08 -7.41 3.83
C ALA A 20 7.43 -6.36 2.88
N TRP A 21 6.58 -6.81 1.94
CA TRP A 21 5.83 -5.92 1.05
C TRP A 21 5.01 -4.87 1.82
N SER A 22 4.40 -5.28 2.94
CA SER A 22 3.65 -4.40 3.83
C SER A 22 4.49 -3.23 4.35
N ARG A 23 5.81 -3.38 4.52
CA ARG A 23 6.71 -2.28 4.94
C ARG A 23 7.00 -1.32 3.79
N ILE A 24 7.18 -1.85 2.58
CA ILE A 24 7.55 -1.07 1.40
C ILE A 24 6.43 -0.11 0.98
N THR A 25 5.17 -0.51 1.21
CA THR A 25 4.00 0.26 0.78
C THR A 25 3.70 1.50 1.64
N TYR A 26 4.36 1.65 2.78
CA TYR A 26 4.24 2.88 3.57
C TYR A 26 4.93 4.05 2.88
N PRO A 27 4.45 5.30 3.04
CA PRO A 27 5.17 6.49 2.60
C PRO A 27 6.59 6.57 3.18
N LYS A 28 7.49 7.25 2.46
CA LYS A 28 8.87 7.51 2.92
C LYS A 28 8.96 8.13 4.32
N ARG A 29 8.02 9.01 4.66
CA ARG A 29 7.93 9.64 6.00
C ARG A 29 7.59 8.65 7.12
N GLU A 30 6.99 7.50 6.78
CA GLU A 30 6.59 6.42 7.69
C GLU A 30 7.53 5.21 7.57
N GLY A 31 8.67 5.38 6.90
CA GLY A 31 9.73 4.39 6.81
C GLY A 31 9.59 3.34 5.70
N GLY A 32 8.61 3.48 4.79
CA GLY A 32 8.54 2.67 3.56
C GLY A 32 9.18 3.35 2.36
N LEU A 33 8.92 2.83 1.15
CA LEU A 33 9.40 3.41 -0.11
C LEU A 33 8.36 4.30 -0.80
N GLY A 34 7.12 4.32 -0.30
CA GLY A 34 6.00 5.06 -0.88
C GLY A 34 5.33 4.36 -2.05
N LEU A 35 5.57 3.06 -2.24
CA LEU A 35 4.79 2.27 -3.20
C LEU A 35 3.35 2.15 -2.72
N LYS A 36 2.39 2.15 -3.63
CA LYS A 36 0.98 2.01 -3.24
C LYS A 36 0.63 0.55 -3.13
N ASP A 37 0.07 0.16 -1.99
CA ASP A 37 -0.57 -1.15 -1.89
C ASP A 37 -1.75 -1.24 -2.88
N MET A 38 -1.67 -2.20 -3.80
CA MET A 38 -2.63 -2.31 -4.89
C MET A 38 -4.04 -2.65 -4.37
N CYS A 39 -4.14 -3.44 -3.31
CA CYS A 39 -5.43 -3.80 -2.72
C CYS A 39 -6.14 -2.56 -2.15
N THR A 40 -5.42 -1.74 -1.38
CA THR A 40 -5.93 -0.50 -0.78
C THR A 40 -6.18 0.58 -1.83
N TRP A 41 -5.31 0.69 -2.84
CA TRP A 41 -5.50 1.63 -3.94
C TRP A 41 -6.73 1.28 -4.79
N ASN A 42 -6.89 -0.01 -5.13
CA ASN A 42 -8.07 -0.50 -5.82
C ASN A 42 -9.35 -0.27 -5.00
N LEU A 43 -9.29 -0.47 -3.68
CA LEU A 43 -10.42 -0.12 -2.80
C LEU A 43 -10.81 1.35 -2.97
N ALA A 44 -9.85 2.29 -2.92
CA ALA A 44 -10.12 3.71 -3.15
C ALA A 44 -10.69 4.01 -4.56
N CYS A 45 -10.25 3.28 -5.59
CA CYS A 45 -10.83 3.37 -6.93
C CYS A 45 -12.28 2.88 -6.96
N VAL A 46 -12.62 1.79 -6.27
CA VAL A 46 -14.02 1.34 -6.17
C VAL A 46 -14.87 2.35 -5.39
N VAL A 47 -14.33 2.99 -4.35
CA VAL A 47 -15.03 4.08 -3.66
C VAL A 47 -15.32 5.24 -4.61
N ARG A 48 -14.43 5.56 -5.56
CA ARG A 48 -14.72 6.54 -6.62
C ARG A 48 -15.94 6.15 -7.45
N HIS A 49 -16.10 4.86 -7.75
CA HIS A 49 -17.28 4.38 -8.46
C HIS A 49 -18.56 4.55 -7.63
N ILE A 50 -18.50 4.27 -6.32
CA ILE A 50 -19.64 4.55 -5.41
C ILE A 50 -19.98 6.04 -5.43
N TRP A 51 -18.98 6.91 -5.33
CA TRP A 51 -19.15 8.35 -5.36
C TRP A 51 -19.91 8.85 -6.59
N VAL A 52 -19.49 8.43 -7.80
CA VAL A 52 -20.15 8.86 -9.04
C VAL A 52 -21.55 8.28 -9.20
N VAL A 53 -21.80 7.07 -8.67
CA VAL A 53 -23.14 6.47 -8.63
C VAL A 53 -24.07 7.28 -7.72
N LEU A 54 -23.61 7.67 -6.53
CA LEU A 54 -24.42 8.45 -5.57
C LEU A 54 -24.76 9.85 -6.09
N LEU A 55 -23.81 10.53 -6.73
CA LEU A 55 -24.05 11.84 -7.33
C LEU A 55 -24.82 11.81 -8.65
N ARG A 56 -25.10 10.61 -9.19
CA ARG A 56 -25.71 10.42 -10.52
C ARG A 56 -24.96 11.18 -11.65
N GLN A 57 -23.64 11.32 -11.54
CA GLN A 57 -22.85 12.18 -12.42
C GLN A 57 -22.14 11.44 -13.56
N GLY A 58 -22.25 12.01 -14.77
CA GLY A 58 -21.18 12.10 -15.77
C GLY A 58 -20.76 10.82 -16.51
N SER A 59 -21.48 9.70 -16.37
CA SER A 59 -21.15 8.48 -17.12
C SER A 59 -22.41 7.75 -17.59
N LEU A 60 -22.42 7.32 -18.86
CA LEU A 60 -23.44 6.41 -19.40
C LEU A 60 -23.60 5.14 -18.56
N TRP A 61 -22.50 4.64 -17.99
CA TRP A 61 -22.54 3.51 -17.07
C TRP A 61 -23.33 3.81 -15.79
N VAL A 62 -23.22 5.03 -15.24
CA VAL A 62 -24.02 5.45 -14.08
C VAL A 62 -25.50 5.59 -14.46
N ALA A 63 -25.80 6.23 -15.60
CA ALA A 63 -27.18 6.37 -16.08
C ALA A 63 -27.84 4.99 -16.29
N TRP A 64 -27.13 4.07 -16.95
CA TRP A 64 -27.58 2.70 -17.17
C TRP A 64 -27.79 1.94 -15.85
N LEU A 65 -26.89 2.10 -14.87
CA LEU A 65 -27.08 1.48 -13.55
C LEU A 65 -28.35 1.97 -12.87
N TRP A 66 -28.63 3.27 -12.90
CA TRP A 66 -29.83 3.82 -12.28
C TRP A 66 -31.10 3.32 -12.95
N GLU A 67 -31.10 3.21 -14.28
CA GLU A 67 -32.26 2.73 -15.06
C GLU A 67 -32.51 1.23 -14.87
N PHE A 68 -31.49 0.39 -15.05
CA PHE A 68 -31.68 -1.05 -15.16
C PHE A 68 -31.39 -1.83 -13.87
N ARG A 69 -30.54 -1.31 -12.97
CA ARG A 69 -30.13 -2.01 -11.74
C ARG A 69 -30.79 -1.45 -10.50
N ILE A 70 -30.73 -0.13 -10.32
CA ILE A 70 -31.27 0.53 -9.13
C ILE A 70 -32.78 0.72 -9.27
N LYS A 71 -33.29 1.00 -10.49
CA LYS A 71 -34.72 1.08 -10.84
C LYS A 71 -35.51 2.01 -9.90
N GLY A 72 -34.96 3.18 -9.60
CA GLY A 72 -35.57 4.14 -8.66
C GLY A 72 -35.53 3.72 -7.18
N GLY A 73 -34.94 2.56 -6.85
CA GLY A 73 -34.73 2.12 -5.48
C GLY A 73 -33.61 2.87 -4.75
N ASN A 74 -33.42 2.54 -3.47
CA ASN A 74 -32.35 3.12 -2.67
C ASN A 74 -31.06 2.30 -2.82
N PHE A 75 -29.98 2.94 -3.31
CA PHE A 75 -28.67 2.31 -3.50
C PHE A 75 -28.16 1.54 -2.28
N TRP A 76 -28.48 1.96 -1.06
CA TRP A 76 -28.03 1.35 0.20
C TRP A 76 -28.83 0.13 0.64
N THR A 77 -30.06 -0.06 0.15
CA THR A 77 -30.93 -1.18 0.53
C THR A 77 -31.01 -2.28 -0.52
N LEU A 78 -30.41 -2.09 -1.69
CA LEU A 78 -30.38 -3.11 -2.76
C LEU A 78 -29.74 -4.42 -2.27
N THR A 79 -30.49 -5.51 -2.38
CA THR A 79 -30.10 -6.87 -1.97
C THR A 79 -29.55 -7.72 -3.13
N SER A 80 -29.88 -7.38 -4.38
CA SER A 80 -29.49 -8.19 -5.54
C SER A 80 -27.99 -8.06 -5.86
N LYS A 81 -27.27 -9.19 -5.74
CA LYS A 81 -25.85 -9.32 -6.11
C LYS A 81 -25.65 -9.79 -7.56
N ALA A 82 -26.72 -9.92 -8.34
CA ALA A 82 -26.59 -10.30 -9.75
C ALA A 82 -26.02 -9.13 -10.57
N GLY A 83 -25.04 -9.39 -11.45
CA GLY A 83 -24.47 -8.38 -12.33
C GLY A 83 -22.99 -8.58 -12.63
N SER A 84 -22.36 -7.54 -13.17
CA SER A 84 -20.92 -7.56 -13.48
C SER A 84 -20.08 -7.68 -12.22
N TRP A 85 -18.86 -8.19 -12.38
CA TRP A 85 -17.89 -8.32 -11.27
C TRP A 85 -17.67 -6.98 -10.54
N LEU A 86 -17.57 -5.87 -11.29
CA LEU A 86 -17.41 -4.54 -10.71
C LEU A 86 -18.64 -4.14 -9.87
N TRP A 87 -19.85 -4.42 -10.35
CA TRP A 87 -21.08 -4.13 -9.59
C TRP A 87 -21.13 -4.92 -8.28
N GLN A 88 -20.82 -6.23 -8.32
CA GLN A 88 -20.73 -7.05 -7.12
C GLN A 88 -19.68 -6.53 -6.14
N LYS A 89 -18.53 -6.08 -6.65
CA LYS A 89 -17.46 -5.49 -5.85
C LYS A 89 -17.90 -4.17 -5.20
N ILE A 90 -18.61 -3.32 -5.94
CA ILE A 90 -19.20 -2.08 -5.45
C ILE A 90 -20.17 -2.36 -4.31
N LEU A 91 -21.11 -3.29 -4.47
CA LEU A 91 -22.07 -3.65 -3.42
C LEU A 91 -21.36 -4.18 -2.15
N LYS A 92 -20.36 -5.04 -2.31
CA LYS A 92 -19.58 -5.55 -1.18
C LYS A 92 -18.84 -4.45 -0.41
N ILE A 93 -18.30 -3.45 -1.12
CA ILE A 93 -17.56 -2.33 -0.51
C ILE A 93 -18.52 -1.29 0.08
N ARG A 94 -19.65 -1.04 -0.59
CA ARG A 94 -20.75 -0.20 -0.08
C ARG A 94 -21.13 -0.63 1.32
N ASP A 95 -21.35 -1.92 1.53
CA ASP A 95 -21.76 -2.45 2.84
C ASP A 95 -20.70 -2.21 3.93
N LYS A 96 -19.41 -2.32 3.58
CA LYS A 96 -18.30 -2.03 4.50
C LYS A 96 -18.16 -0.54 4.85
N LEU A 97 -18.53 0.35 3.93
CA LEU A 97 -18.36 1.80 4.06
C LEU A 97 -19.65 2.53 4.43
N ARG A 98 -20.71 1.79 4.79
CA ARG A 98 -22.02 2.35 5.11
C ARG A 98 -21.98 3.36 6.26
N GLY A 99 -21.09 3.17 7.22
CA GLY A 99 -20.87 4.13 8.32
C GLY A 99 -19.99 5.32 7.97
N TRP A 100 -19.32 5.30 6.82
CA TRP A 100 -18.39 6.35 6.41
C TRP A 100 -18.98 7.26 5.34
N ILE A 101 -19.95 6.79 4.56
CA ILE A 101 -20.54 7.56 3.48
C ILE A 101 -22.01 7.80 3.81
N SER A 102 -22.43 9.06 3.80
CA SER A 102 -23.84 9.44 3.90
C SER A 102 -24.22 10.42 2.79
N VAL A 103 -25.49 10.45 2.43
CA VAL A 103 -26.04 11.36 1.42
C VAL A 103 -27.08 12.23 2.11
N ALA A 104 -26.95 13.55 1.96
CA ALA A 104 -27.91 14.52 2.48
C ALA A 104 -28.17 15.63 1.43
N SER A 105 -28.99 16.62 1.79
CA SER A 105 -29.53 17.64 0.88
C SER A 105 -28.46 18.35 0.02
N TYR A 106 -27.28 18.60 0.60
CA TYR A 106 -26.20 19.36 -0.03
C TYR A 106 -25.14 18.50 -0.74
N GLY A 107 -25.28 17.17 -0.73
CA GLY A 107 -24.36 16.26 -1.40
C GLY A 107 -23.98 15.03 -0.57
N VAL A 108 -22.79 14.49 -0.86
CA VAL A 108 -22.29 13.26 -0.24
C VAL A 108 -21.22 13.62 0.80
N TYR A 109 -21.34 13.03 1.97
CA TYR A 109 -20.46 13.24 3.12
C TYR A 109 -19.57 12.02 3.31
N TRP A 110 -18.33 12.28 3.73
CA TRP A 110 -17.35 11.27 4.09
C TRP A 110 -16.93 11.48 5.54
N LYS A 111 -17.20 10.48 6.38
CA LYS A 111 -16.99 10.52 7.83
C LYS A 111 -17.55 11.79 8.50
N GLY A 112 -18.71 12.27 8.01
CA GLY A 112 -19.38 13.46 8.53
C GLY A 112 -18.98 14.78 7.87
N GLU A 113 -17.98 14.79 6.99
CA GLU A 113 -17.55 16.01 6.28
C GLU A 113 -18.08 16.06 4.86
N LEU A 114 -18.57 17.22 4.42
CA LEU A 114 -19.05 17.40 3.05
C LEU A 114 -17.89 17.26 2.07
N MET A 115 -17.99 16.26 1.18
CA MET A 115 -17.01 16.10 0.11
C MET A 115 -17.49 16.83 -1.14
N THR A 116 -16.87 17.97 -1.47
CA THR A 116 -17.19 18.70 -2.71
C THR A 116 -16.48 18.10 -3.93
N LYS A 117 -15.32 17.46 -3.71
CA LYS A 117 -14.50 16.85 -4.77
C LYS A 117 -13.93 15.51 -4.34
N PHE A 118 -14.08 14.50 -5.20
CA PHE A 118 -13.50 13.19 -4.95
C PHE A 118 -12.06 13.08 -5.47
N CYS A 119 -11.12 12.80 -4.56
CA CYS A 119 -9.72 12.52 -4.88
C CYS A 119 -9.33 11.11 -4.40
N ILE A 120 -8.97 10.21 -5.33
CA ILE A 120 -8.57 8.83 -5.02
C ILE A 120 -7.42 8.81 -4.02
N ARG A 121 -6.43 9.72 -4.18
CA ARG A 121 -5.28 9.80 -3.28
C ARG A 121 -5.68 10.10 -1.84
N ASN A 122 -6.63 11.00 -1.62
CA ASN A 122 -7.05 11.39 -0.27
C ASN A 122 -7.81 10.25 0.41
N VAL A 123 -8.73 9.63 -0.33
CA VAL A 123 -9.47 8.46 0.14
C VAL A 123 -8.53 7.29 0.46
N TRP A 124 -7.53 7.05 -0.40
CA TRP A 124 -6.50 6.05 -0.14
C TRP A 124 -5.67 6.36 1.12
N GLU A 125 -5.29 7.63 1.32
CA GLU A 125 -4.52 8.08 2.49
C GLU A 125 -5.28 7.87 3.81
N GLU A 126 -6.61 7.87 3.75
CA GLU A 126 -7.49 7.57 4.88
C GLU A 126 -7.81 6.09 5.07
N LEU A 127 -7.87 5.32 3.98
CA LEU A 127 -8.16 3.88 4.02
C LEU A 127 -6.94 3.06 4.42
N ARG A 128 -5.74 3.52 4.08
CA ARG A 128 -4.52 2.77 4.35
C ARG A 128 -4.23 2.74 5.85
N PRO A 129 -3.59 1.65 6.32
CA PRO A 129 -2.94 1.66 7.63
C PRO A 129 -1.92 2.81 7.70
N LYS A 130 -1.91 3.53 8.82
CA LYS A 130 -0.94 4.61 9.09
C LYS A 130 0.10 4.11 10.09
N ARG A 131 1.34 4.56 9.93
CA ARG A 131 2.42 4.35 10.90
C ARG A 131 2.93 5.68 11.44
N GLY A 132 3.64 5.61 12.55
CA GLY A 132 4.36 6.76 13.10
C GLY A 132 5.40 7.29 12.12
N VAL A 133 5.61 8.61 12.14
CA VAL A 133 6.67 9.24 11.35
C VAL A 133 8.02 8.79 11.90
N VAL A 134 8.90 8.30 11.02
CA VAL A 134 10.22 7.84 11.45
C VAL A 134 11.19 9.02 11.61
N THR A 135 12.01 8.97 12.67
CA THR A 135 12.98 10.02 13.00
C THR A 135 14.09 10.13 11.95
N TRP A 136 14.54 9.00 11.41
CA TRP A 136 15.60 8.91 10.41
C TRP A 136 15.19 9.30 8.98
N LYS A 137 13.93 9.72 8.75
CA LYS A 137 13.45 10.04 7.37
C LYS A 137 14.33 11.07 6.67
N SER A 138 14.87 12.03 7.42
CA SER A 138 15.75 13.07 6.89
C SER A 138 17.09 12.50 6.46
N LEU A 139 17.68 11.63 7.27
CA LEU A 139 18.95 10.98 6.98
C LEU A 139 18.92 10.20 5.66
N VAL A 140 17.81 9.49 5.41
CA VAL A 140 17.70 8.60 4.25
C VAL A 140 17.20 9.32 3.00
N TRP A 141 16.23 10.22 3.15
CA TRP A 141 15.48 10.76 2.01
C TRP A 141 15.70 12.24 1.74
N LYS A 142 16.29 13.01 2.67
CA LYS A 142 16.64 14.42 2.43
C LYS A 142 18.10 14.51 2.00
N GLY A 143 18.37 15.23 0.91
CA GLY A 143 19.72 15.52 0.43
C GLY A 143 19.99 15.03 -1.01
N PRO A 144 21.04 15.54 -1.67
CA PRO A 144 21.40 15.22 -3.05
C PRO A 144 22.12 13.86 -3.19
N SER A 145 21.74 12.87 -2.39
CA SER A 145 22.32 11.53 -2.42
C SER A 145 21.75 10.70 -3.57
N ILE A 146 22.61 9.93 -4.26
CA ILE A 146 22.22 9.02 -5.33
C ILE A 146 21.15 8.04 -4.81
N PRO A 147 20.03 7.79 -5.54
CA PRO A 147 18.95 6.91 -5.08
C PRO A 147 19.40 5.52 -4.64
N LYS A 148 20.45 4.96 -5.26
CA LYS A 148 21.06 3.68 -4.86
C LYS A 148 21.61 3.73 -3.43
N ASN A 149 22.30 4.81 -3.07
CA ASN A 149 22.87 5.00 -1.74
C ASN A 149 21.76 5.24 -0.71
N GLN A 150 20.74 6.03 -1.05
CA GLN A 150 19.56 6.21 -0.18
C GLN A 150 18.88 4.88 0.12
N PHE A 151 18.75 4.03 -0.88
CA PHE A 151 18.14 2.71 -0.72
C PHE A 151 19.01 1.79 0.15
N LEU A 152 20.33 1.81 0.01
CA LEU A 152 21.23 1.06 0.89
C LEU A 152 21.14 1.55 2.35
N VAL A 153 21.21 2.87 2.57
CA VAL A 153 21.08 3.46 3.91
C VAL A 153 19.71 3.12 4.51
N TRP A 154 18.65 3.13 3.69
CA TRP A 154 17.32 2.67 4.12
C TRP A 154 17.36 1.22 4.62
N LEU A 155 17.99 0.30 3.89
CA LEU A 155 18.15 -1.10 4.34
C LEU A 155 18.93 -1.19 5.66
N VAL A 156 19.97 -0.38 5.84
CA VAL A 156 20.76 -0.35 7.08
C VAL A 156 19.92 0.16 8.26
N VAL A 157 19.19 1.27 8.13
CA VAL A 157 18.37 1.80 9.25
C VAL A 157 17.12 0.97 9.52
N THR A 158 16.68 0.18 8.56
CA THR A 158 15.52 -0.71 8.70
C THR A 158 15.88 -2.11 9.18
N ASP A 159 17.17 -2.38 9.38
CA ASP A 159 17.72 -3.72 9.63
C ASP A 159 17.26 -4.74 8.58
N CYS A 160 17.34 -4.34 7.32
CA CYS A 160 17.00 -5.14 6.15
C CYS A 160 18.19 -5.32 5.19
N ILE A 161 19.40 -4.96 5.60
CA ILE A 161 20.61 -5.39 4.88
C ILE A 161 20.82 -6.89 5.09
N ILE A 162 21.27 -7.58 4.05
CA ILE A 162 21.64 -9.01 4.11
C ILE A 162 23.01 -9.07 4.78
N THR A 163 23.10 -9.76 5.90
CA THR A 163 24.34 -9.99 6.65
C THR A 163 24.56 -11.49 6.83
N GLY A 164 25.79 -11.91 7.07
CA GLY A 164 26.14 -13.30 7.41
C GLY A 164 25.24 -13.90 8.50
N GLU A 165 24.94 -13.15 9.56
CA GLU A 165 24.00 -13.54 10.63
C GLU A 165 22.59 -13.91 10.09
N LYS A 166 22.03 -13.11 9.19
CA LYS A 166 20.70 -13.38 8.61
C LYS A 166 20.71 -14.55 7.67
N VAL A 167 21.78 -14.69 6.88
CA VAL A 167 21.94 -15.84 5.97
C VAL A 167 22.11 -17.13 6.75
N GLN A 168 22.85 -17.11 7.86
CA GLN A 168 22.99 -18.25 8.78
C GLN A 168 21.64 -18.63 9.40
N GLY A 169 20.89 -17.65 9.93
CA GLY A 169 19.55 -17.87 10.49
C GLY A 169 18.53 -18.40 9.48
N TRP A 170 18.82 -18.28 8.19
CA TRP A 170 18.03 -18.84 7.11
C TRP A 170 18.38 -20.29 6.74
N GLY A 171 19.37 -20.89 7.40
CA GLY A 171 19.82 -22.25 7.10
C GLY A 171 20.69 -22.33 5.85
N GLY A 172 21.37 -21.23 5.48
CA GLY A 172 22.43 -21.33 4.48
C GLY A 172 23.54 -22.28 4.94
N SER A 173 24.39 -22.73 4.02
CA SER A 173 25.69 -23.33 4.34
C SER A 173 26.81 -22.44 3.79
N GLY A 174 27.88 -22.21 4.55
CA GLY A 174 29.00 -21.34 4.15
C GLY A 174 29.70 -20.66 5.33
N ASP A 175 30.77 -19.93 5.03
CA ASP A 175 31.41 -19.01 5.98
C ASP A 175 30.59 -17.72 6.09
N TYR A 176 30.24 -17.33 7.32
CA TYR A 176 29.47 -16.12 7.64
C TYR A 176 30.32 -15.05 8.33
N GLY A 177 31.64 -15.25 8.37
CA GLY A 177 32.60 -14.27 8.85
C GLY A 177 32.50 -12.95 8.08
N CYS A 178 32.78 -11.86 8.79
CA CYS A 178 32.88 -10.53 8.20
C CYS A 178 34.00 -10.48 7.17
N VAL A 179 33.69 -10.03 5.95
CA VAL A 179 34.66 -9.91 4.84
C VAL A 179 35.81 -8.93 5.16
N PHE A 180 35.60 -7.98 6.05
CA PHE A 180 36.60 -6.95 6.36
C PHE A 180 37.61 -7.37 7.42
N CYS A 181 37.20 -8.18 8.40
CA CYS A 181 38.05 -8.54 9.53
C CYS A 181 38.34 -10.04 9.63
N SER A 182 37.51 -10.89 9.03
CA SER A 182 37.58 -12.36 9.08
C SER A 182 37.60 -12.97 10.50
N CYS A 183 37.36 -12.18 11.56
CA CYS A 183 37.46 -12.62 12.95
C CYS A 183 36.11 -12.82 13.66
N SER A 184 35.02 -12.26 13.13
CA SER A 184 33.69 -12.30 13.76
C SER A 184 32.57 -12.48 12.75
N LEU A 185 31.42 -12.98 13.22
CA LEU A 185 30.20 -13.10 12.42
C LEU A 185 29.80 -11.75 11.83
N GLU A 186 29.45 -11.73 10.55
CA GLU A 186 28.98 -10.53 9.88
C GLU A 186 27.58 -10.13 10.39
N THR A 187 27.54 -9.10 11.23
CA THR A 187 26.29 -8.48 11.74
C THR A 187 26.18 -7.04 11.26
N ARG A 188 24.97 -6.46 11.30
CA ARG A 188 24.76 -5.05 10.94
C ARG A 188 25.59 -4.13 11.82
N SER A 189 25.59 -4.37 13.12
CA SER A 189 26.33 -3.54 14.07
C SER A 189 27.84 -3.68 13.86
N HIS A 190 28.33 -4.86 13.50
CA HIS A 190 29.75 -5.06 13.23
C HIS A 190 30.22 -4.39 11.92
N LEU A 191 29.39 -4.40 10.87
CA LEU A 191 29.71 -3.77 9.58
C LEU A 191 29.77 -2.23 9.63
N PHE A 192 29.05 -1.61 10.57
CA PHE A 192 28.89 -0.15 10.67
C PHE A 192 29.21 0.37 12.09
N ALA A 193 30.08 -0.34 12.82
CA ALA A 193 30.60 0.07 14.13
C ALA A 193 31.53 1.27 14.02
#